data_AF-A0A2V8HGM0-F1
#
_entry.id   AF-A0A2V8HGM0-F1
#
_cell.length_a   1.000
_cell.length_b   1.000
_cell.length_c   1.000
_cell.angle_alpha   90.00
_cell.angle_beta   90.00
_cell.angle_gamma   90.00
#
_symmetry.space_group_name_H-M   'P 1'
#
loop_
_entity.id
_entity.type
_entity.pdbx_description
1 polymer ?
#
loop_
_entity_poly.entity_id
_entity_poly.type
_entity_poly.pdbx_seq_one_letter_code
_entity_poly.pdbx_strand_id
1 'polypeptide(L)'
;MPAAATEGCRMPRGAFQFETTAAGELANSATNVETLRRLWMHHSLIIGEDLGPGDRGDFDIGAWHVACHLAGAGAVRRTRDGALVWLEISHDPLRDEYYSSASVRRGSTADTLRLDSAEARTLLDGSTLLGFVEGNSTGRTSSRAVNDPPDRFNLWRRQDFDQAIASPDDGGKVWEHWCTLRDIRPANRIGTSVLTAYVSLAAAAGDRFLPTVARGRRDYGHPIQLAAMIYAGLTTARAATWKITPVEIPRPVEPLLLEAQPVRAVEAIHRLPWGRTPQYFMFARRIKSWSKVKDVEADLKKYAGQFQA
;
A
#
# COMPACT_ATOMS: atom_id res chain seq x y z
N MET A 1 33.24 2.20 -16.34
CA MET A 1 32.14 2.10 -17.32
C MET A 1 30.96 1.48 -16.61
N PRO A 2 29.82 2.19 -16.44
CA PRO A 2 28.70 1.65 -15.69
C PRO A 2 27.93 0.66 -16.56
N ALA A 3 27.62 -0.51 -16.00
CA ALA A 3 26.60 -1.38 -16.54
C ALA A 3 25.26 -0.64 -16.44
N ALA A 4 24.65 -0.35 -17.58
CA ALA A 4 23.24 -0.02 -17.63
C ALA A 4 22.49 -1.09 -16.83
N ALA A 5 21.67 -0.66 -15.87
CA ALA A 5 20.64 -1.53 -15.32
C ALA A 5 19.91 -2.11 -16.54
N THR A 6 20.05 -3.41 -16.78
CA THR A 6 19.39 -4.06 -17.89
C THR A 6 17.90 -3.76 -17.74
N GLU A 7 17.35 -3.00 -18.68
CA GLU A 7 15.92 -2.99 -18.96
C GLU A 7 15.56 -4.43 -19.35
N GLY A 8 15.40 -5.29 -18.34
CA GLY A 8 15.01 -6.67 -18.54
C GLY A 8 13.70 -6.70 -19.30
N CYS A 9 13.54 -7.69 -20.17
CA CYS A 9 12.31 -7.94 -20.91
C CYS A 9 11.10 -7.84 -19.97
N ARG A 10 10.27 -6.81 -20.17
CA ARG A 10 9.04 -6.64 -19.41
C ARG A 10 8.00 -7.61 -19.97
N MET A 11 7.39 -8.39 -19.10
CA MET A 11 6.34 -9.34 -19.48
C MET A 11 4.99 -8.83 -18.98
N PRO A 12 3.95 -8.80 -19.84
CA PRO A 12 2.63 -8.42 -19.40
C PRO A 12 1.99 -9.52 -18.54
N ARG A 13 1.18 -9.12 -17.56
CA ARG A 13 0.48 -10.02 -16.64
C ARG A 13 -1.00 -9.64 -16.49
N GLY A 14 -1.86 -10.66 -16.49
CA GLY A 14 -3.30 -10.56 -16.24
C GLY A 14 -4.08 -9.79 -17.31
N ALA A 15 -5.39 -9.62 -17.07
CA ALA A 15 -6.31 -9.02 -18.04
C ALA A 15 -5.97 -7.56 -18.38
N PHE A 16 -5.36 -6.82 -17.45
CA PHE A 16 -5.00 -5.41 -17.64
C PHE A 16 -3.57 -5.22 -18.17
N GLN A 17 -2.84 -6.32 -18.37
CA GLN A 17 -1.49 -6.32 -18.95
C GLN A 17 -0.48 -5.49 -18.13
N PHE A 18 -0.48 -5.63 -16.79
CA PHE A 18 0.53 -5.00 -15.94
C PHE A 18 1.93 -5.49 -16.33
N GLU A 19 2.88 -4.57 -16.46
CA GLU A 19 4.27 -4.89 -16.75
C GLU A 19 4.95 -5.50 -15.52
N THR A 20 5.66 -6.60 -15.71
CA THR A 20 6.46 -7.25 -14.67
C THR A 20 7.92 -7.39 -15.06
N THR A 21 8.78 -7.47 -14.04
CA THR A 21 10.19 -7.86 -14.20
C THR A 21 10.31 -9.34 -14.57
N ALA A 22 11.50 -9.78 -14.99
CA ALA A 22 11.77 -11.20 -15.26
C ALA A 22 11.52 -12.12 -14.05
N ALA A 23 11.62 -11.58 -12.83
CA ALA A 23 11.29 -12.29 -11.59
C ALA A 23 9.78 -12.39 -11.31
N GLY A 24 8.95 -11.78 -12.16
CA GLY A 24 7.49 -11.73 -12.03
C GLY A 24 6.98 -10.69 -11.04
N GLU A 25 7.82 -9.74 -10.63
CA GLU A 25 7.45 -8.63 -9.74
C GLU A 25 6.89 -7.46 -10.55
N LEU A 26 6.01 -6.65 -9.96
CA LEU A 26 5.47 -5.46 -10.62
C LEU A 26 6.62 -4.49 -10.98
N ALA A 27 6.66 -4.02 -12.23
CA ALA A 27 7.64 -3.02 -12.65
C ALA A 27 7.26 -1.63 -12.13
N ASN A 28 8.24 -0.84 -11.69
CA ASN A 28 8.03 0.58 -11.40
C ASN A 28 8.05 1.38 -12.72
N SER A 29 6.88 1.63 -13.31
CA SER A 29 6.76 2.32 -14.61
C SER A 29 5.51 3.19 -14.70
N ALA A 30 5.58 4.24 -15.53
CA ALA A 30 4.42 5.09 -15.85
C ALA A 30 3.28 4.27 -16.50
N THR A 31 3.62 3.25 -17.30
CA THR A 31 2.63 2.31 -17.86
C THR A 31 1.83 1.62 -16.76
N ASN A 32 2.51 1.15 -15.72
CA ASN A 32 1.84 0.52 -14.58
C ASN A 32 1.03 1.52 -13.76
N VAL A 33 1.44 2.79 -13.65
CA VAL A 33 0.64 3.85 -13.00
C VAL A 33 -0.68 4.06 -13.74
N GLU A 34 -0.65 4.17 -15.07
CA GLU A 34 -1.89 4.34 -15.84
C GLU A 34 -2.74 3.06 -15.91
N THR A 35 -2.10 1.89 -15.86
CA THR A 35 -2.81 0.61 -15.72
C THR A 35 -3.48 0.48 -14.35
N LEU A 36 -2.80 0.92 -13.29
CA LEU A 36 -3.37 1.11 -11.94
C LEU A 36 -4.61 1.99 -12.02
N ARG A 37 -4.47 3.17 -12.62
CA ARG A 37 -5.57 4.13 -12.76
C ARG A 37 -6.78 3.51 -13.44
N ARG A 38 -6.57 2.83 -14.58
CA ARG A 38 -7.62 2.11 -15.31
C ARG A 38 -8.29 1.03 -14.47
N LEU A 39 -7.53 0.22 -13.74
CA LEU A 39 -8.07 -0.84 -12.87
C LEU A 39 -8.93 -0.23 -11.76
N TRP A 40 -8.42 0.76 -11.05
CA TRP A 40 -9.16 1.37 -9.95
C TRP A 40 -10.44 2.00 -10.49
N MET A 41 -10.36 2.74 -11.60
CA MET A 41 -11.52 3.37 -12.24
C MET A 41 -12.47 2.39 -12.96
N HIS A 42 -12.19 1.09 -12.95
CA HIS A 42 -12.95 0.14 -13.75
C HIS A 42 -14.32 -0.19 -13.14
N HIS A 43 -15.37 0.08 -13.90
CA HIS A 43 -16.69 0.20 -13.33
C HIS A 43 -17.49 -1.06 -13.08
N SER A 44 -17.16 -2.14 -13.78
CA SER A 44 -17.88 -3.40 -13.65
C SER A 44 -17.12 -4.43 -12.80
N LEU A 45 -15.87 -4.15 -12.39
CA LEU A 45 -15.08 -5.14 -11.65
C LEU A 45 -15.50 -5.21 -10.18
N ILE A 46 -15.74 -4.06 -9.55
CA ILE A 46 -16.09 -3.96 -8.14
C ILE A 46 -17.42 -3.20 -8.04
N ILE A 47 -18.50 -3.94 -7.78
CA ILE A 47 -19.88 -3.45 -7.71
C ILE A 47 -20.41 -3.70 -6.29
N GLY A 48 -20.96 -2.68 -5.64
CA GLY A 48 -21.59 -2.83 -4.32
C GLY A 48 -21.73 -1.53 -3.53
N GLU A 49 -22.61 -1.55 -2.53
CA GLU A 49 -22.88 -0.43 -1.60
C GLU A 49 -21.92 -0.43 -0.39
N ASP A 50 -21.35 -1.60 -0.03
CA ASP A 50 -20.48 -1.82 1.14
C ASP A 50 -18.96 -1.69 0.82
N LEU A 51 -18.60 -0.75 -0.05
CA LEU A 51 -17.26 -0.65 -0.62
C LEU A 51 -16.41 0.52 -0.10
N GLY A 52 -16.96 1.32 0.81
CA GLY A 52 -16.36 2.52 1.39
C GLY A 52 -17.42 3.60 1.62
N PRO A 53 -17.17 4.61 2.46
CA PRO A 53 -18.18 5.61 2.77
C PRO A 53 -18.37 6.61 1.63
N GLY A 54 -19.61 6.70 1.15
CA GLY A 54 -20.25 7.87 0.56
C GLY A 54 -21.24 7.52 -0.55
N ASP A 55 -22.05 8.50 -0.90
CA ASP A 55 -23.30 8.28 -1.60
C ASP A 55 -23.08 7.89 -3.07
N ARG A 56 -24.14 7.35 -3.69
CA ARG A 56 -24.21 7.16 -5.14
C ARG A 56 -24.14 8.55 -5.82
N GLY A 57 -22.93 8.97 -6.18
CA GLY A 57 -22.65 10.34 -6.58
C GLY A 57 -21.41 10.96 -5.93
N ASP A 58 -20.83 10.35 -4.90
CA ASP A 58 -19.51 10.68 -4.32
C ASP A 58 -18.42 9.83 -4.97
N PHE A 59 -18.78 8.59 -5.23
CA PHE A 59 -18.07 7.61 -6.04
C PHE A 59 -18.87 7.50 -7.31
N ASP A 60 -18.33 7.96 -8.44
CA ASP A 60 -19.05 7.81 -9.71
C ASP A 60 -19.40 6.33 -9.93
N ILE A 61 -18.54 5.44 -9.43
CA ILE A 61 -18.51 4.00 -9.67
C ILE A 61 -17.62 3.35 -8.57
N GLY A 62 -17.87 2.09 -8.15
CA GLY A 62 -17.06 1.18 -7.30
C GLY A 62 -15.92 1.72 -6.40
N ALA A 63 -15.99 1.46 -5.09
CA ALA A 63 -14.95 1.84 -4.12
C ALA A 63 -13.94 0.71 -3.82
N TRP A 64 -12.65 1.03 -3.88
CA TRP A 64 -11.55 0.11 -3.56
C TRP A 64 -11.08 0.32 -2.13
N HIS A 65 -11.90 -0.06 -1.14
CA HIS A 65 -11.52 0.06 0.28
C HIS A 65 -10.12 -0.47 0.61
N VAL A 66 -9.64 -1.53 -0.06
CA VAL A 66 -8.29 -2.07 0.16
C VAL A 66 -7.16 -1.06 -0.17
N ALA A 67 -7.43 -0.08 -1.05
CA ALA A 67 -6.42 0.85 -1.54
C ALA A 67 -5.83 1.72 -0.42
N CYS A 68 -6.65 2.21 0.52
CA CYS A 68 -6.14 3.03 1.64
C CYS A 68 -5.28 2.20 2.60
N HIS A 69 -5.65 0.94 2.87
CA HIS A 69 -4.83 0.03 3.68
C HIS A 69 -3.50 -0.29 3.01
N LEU A 70 -3.50 -0.45 1.69
CA LEU A 70 -2.28 -0.68 0.90
C LEU A 70 -1.38 0.55 0.86
N ALA A 71 -1.96 1.75 0.76
CA ALA A 71 -1.22 3.00 0.78
C ALA A 71 -0.64 3.32 2.17
N GLY A 72 -1.37 2.98 3.24
CA GLY A 72 -0.91 3.15 4.62
C GLY A 72 0.06 2.07 5.10
N ALA A 73 0.13 0.93 4.43
CA ALA A 73 1.01 -0.18 4.79
C ALA A 73 2.47 0.10 4.41
N GLY A 74 3.37 -0.71 4.94
CA GLY A 74 4.77 -0.65 4.55
C GLY A 74 5.49 -1.98 4.63
N ALA A 75 6.70 -1.99 4.08
CA ALA A 75 7.56 -3.15 4.00
C ALA A 75 8.88 -2.91 4.72
N VAL A 76 9.46 -3.97 5.27
CA VAL A 76 10.73 -3.91 5.99
C VAL A 76 11.76 -4.73 5.25
N ARG A 77 12.90 -4.12 4.96
CA ARG A 77 14.03 -4.78 4.35
C ARG A 77 15.26 -4.66 5.25
N ARG A 78 16.15 -5.64 5.14
CA ARG A 78 17.49 -5.59 5.72
C ARG A 78 18.48 -5.38 4.60
N THR A 79 19.22 -4.29 4.65
CA THR A 79 20.33 -4.02 3.73
C THR A 79 21.45 -5.04 3.88
N ARG A 80 22.40 -5.06 2.95
CA ARG A 80 23.54 -5.99 2.96
C ARG A 80 24.44 -5.83 4.18
N ASP A 81 24.55 -4.61 4.72
CA ASP A 81 25.29 -4.29 5.95
C ASP A 81 24.47 -4.51 7.24
N GLY A 82 23.23 -4.99 7.13
CA GLY A 82 22.39 -5.38 8.25
C GLY A 82 21.45 -4.30 8.79
N ALA A 83 21.50 -3.08 8.24
CA ALA A 83 20.59 -2.01 8.63
C ALA A 83 19.13 -2.34 8.26
N LEU A 84 18.19 -1.89 9.11
CA LEU A 84 16.76 -2.02 8.83
C LEU A 84 16.26 -0.80 8.07
N VAL A 85 15.56 -1.05 6.96
CA VAL A 85 14.96 -0.05 6.10
C VAL A 85 13.45 -0.21 6.12
N TRP A 86 12.77 0.90 6.37
CA TRP A 86 11.33 1.02 6.29
C TRP A 86 10.92 1.58 4.92
N LEU A 87 10.02 0.88 4.22
CA LEU A 87 9.45 1.32 2.96
C LEU A 87 7.99 1.71 3.16
N GLU A 88 7.60 2.90 2.71
CA GLU A 88 6.24 3.41 2.86
C GLU A 88 5.90 4.46 1.79
N ILE A 89 4.65 4.94 1.79
CA ILE A 89 4.27 6.19 1.13
C ILE A 89 4.39 7.34 2.14
N SER A 90 5.17 8.36 1.79
CA SER A 90 5.39 9.59 2.55
C SER A 90 4.77 10.79 1.83
N HIS A 91 4.68 11.94 2.52
CA HIS A 91 4.21 13.21 1.97
C HIS A 91 5.32 14.27 1.97
N ASP A 92 5.43 15.00 0.87
CA ASP A 92 6.33 16.15 0.69
C ASP A 92 5.52 17.44 0.91
N PRO A 93 5.65 18.11 2.07
CA PRO A 93 4.84 19.27 2.39
C PRO A 93 5.15 20.48 1.50
N LEU A 94 6.32 20.55 0.88
CA LEU A 94 6.70 21.66 0.00
C LEU A 94 6.02 21.56 -1.36
N ARG A 95 5.79 20.33 -1.84
CA ARG A 95 5.16 20.07 -3.13
C ARG A 95 3.68 19.72 -3.04
N ASP A 96 3.22 19.41 -1.83
CA ASP A 96 1.92 18.79 -1.54
C ASP A 96 1.70 17.50 -2.37
N GLU A 97 2.69 16.61 -2.32
CA GLU A 97 2.70 15.36 -3.10
C GLU A 97 3.05 14.16 -2.23
N TYR A 98 2.48 13.02 -2.58
CA TYR A 98 2.89 11.74 -2.02
C TYR A 98 4.02 11.14 -2.85
N TYR A 99 4.92 10.43 -2.18
CA TYR A 99 6.03 9.73 -2.81
C TYR A 99 6.34 8.47 -2.02
N SER A 100 6.83 7.43 -2.69
CA SER A 100 7.32 6.25 -2.00
C SER A 100 8.71 6.51 -1.43
N SER A 101 8.95 6.14 -0.18
CA SER A 101 10.20 6.42 0.52
C SER A 101 10.85 5.17 1.11
N ALA A 102 12.18 5.19 1.20
CA ALA A 102 12.98 4.31 2.04
C ALA A 102 13.57 5.12 3.20
N SER A 103 13.31 4.69 4.43
CA SER A 103 13.81 5.34 5.64
C SER A 103 14.70 4.41 6.44
N VAL A 104 15.88 4.91 6.83
CA VAL A 104 16.88 4.17 7.62
C VAL A 104 17.31 5.02 8.81
N ARG A 105 17.64 4.37 9.93
CA ARG A 105 18.11 5.06 11.13
C ARG A 105 19.48 5.68 10.87
N ARG A 106 19.64 6.96 11.22
CA ARG A 106 20.93 7.66 11.29
C ARG A 106 21.09 8.31 12.66
N GLY A 107 21.74 7.62 13.60
CA GLY A 107 21.81 8.07 14.99
C GLY A 107 20.41 8.18 15.61
N SER A 108 20.02 9.39 16.03
CA SER A 108 18.71 9.68 16.62
C SER A 108 17.64 10.14 15.61
N THR A 109 17.99 10.26 14.32
CA THR A 109 17.07 10.65 13.24
C THR A 109 16.86 9.50 12.26
N ALA A 110 16.02 9.74 11.24
CA ALA A 110 15.91 8.87 10.09
C ALA A 110 16.27 9.65 8.83
N ASP A 111 17.15 9.08 8.01
CA ASP A 111 17.34 9.53 6.64
C ASP A 111 16.20 8.94 5.80
N THR A 112 15.52 9.78 5.02
CA THR A 112 14.38 9.38 4.18
C THR A 112 14.69 9.74 2.74
N LEU A 113 14.76 8.71 1.89
CA LEU A 113 15.09 8.81 0.47
C LEU A 113 13.87 8.47 -0.37
N ARG A 114 13.68 9.12 -1.51
CA ARG A 114 12.65 8.71 -2.47
C ARG A 114 13.07 7.41 -3.15
N LEU A 115 12.18 6.42 -3.28
CA LEU A 115 12.56 5.10 -3.84
C LEU A 115 13.04 5.15 -5.30
N ASP A 116 12.62 6.16 -6.05
CA ASP A 116 13.06 6.41 -7.42
C ASP A 116 14.45 7.08 -7.51
N SER A 117 15.04 7.47 -6.39
CA SER A 117 16.39 8.05 -6.35
C SER A 117 17.48 6.99 -6.57
N ALA A 118 18.67 7.42 -6.98
CA ALA A 118 19.82 6.52 -7.16
C ALA A 118 20.33 5.98 -5.81
N GLU A 119 20.27 6.82 -4.77
CA GLU A 119 20.66 6.51 -3.39
C GLU A 119 19.75 5.44 -2.80
N ALA A 120 18.43 5.54 -2.96
CA ALA A 120 17.50 4.52 -2.50
C ALA A 120 17.70 3.19 -3.25
N ARG A 121 17.94 3.24 -4.56
CA ARG A 121 18.28 2.03 -5.34
C ARG A 121 19.54 1.36 -4.83
N THR A 122 20.57 2.13 -4.53
CA THR A 122 21.83 1.63 -3.95
C THR A 122 21.61 1.04 -2.56
N LEU A 123 20.82 1.71 -1.71
CA LEU A 123 20.46 1.24 -0.37
C LEU A 123 19.73 -0.11 -0.41
N LEU A 124 18.86 -0.30 -1.39
CA LEU A 124 18.03 -1.50 -1.52
C LEU A 124 18.70 -2.63 -2.32
N ASP A 125 19.80 -2.35 -3.00
CA ASP A 125 20.54 -3.37 -3.75
C ASP A 125 21.06 -4.48 -2.83
N GLY A 126 20.81 -5.73 -3.21
CA GLY A 126 21.13 -6.91 -2.40
C GLY A 126 20.41 -7.00 -1.04
N SER A 127 19.43 -6.14 -0.76
CA SER A 127 18.67 -6.18 0.50
C SER A 127 17.71 -7.38 0.55
N THR A 128 17.45 -7.90 1.75
CA THR A 128 16.52 -9.01 2.01
C THR A 128 15.21 -8.51 2.60
N LEU A 129 14.07 -8.99 2.09
CA LEU A 129 12.76 -8.70 2.67
C LEU A 129 12.59 -9.39 4.03
N LEU A 130 12.25 -8.62 5.07
CA LEU A 130 11.95 -9.13 6.41
C LEU A 130 10.45 -9.28 6.67
N GLY A 131 9.62 -8.56 5.94
CA GLY A 131 8.18 -8.65 6.10
C GLY A 131 7.45 -7.34 5.86
N PHE A 132 6.22 -7.28 6.36
CA PHE A 132 5.30 -6.17 6.14
C PHE A 132 4.66 -5.75 7.46
N VAL A 133 4.19 -4.50 7.49
CA VAL A 133 3.35 -3.97 8.56
C VAL A 133 2.09 -3.44 7.91
N GLU A 134 0.94 -3.76 8.51
CA GLU A 134 -0.37 -3.31 8.07
C GLU A 134 -0.51 -1.79 8.06
N GLY A 135 -1.30 -1.25 7.12
CA GLY A 135 -1.69 0.15 7.12
C GLY A 135 -2.65 0.50 8.25
N ASN A 136 -2.44 1.67 8.86
CA ASN A 136 -3.33 2.19 9.88
C ASN A 136 -4.55 2.88 9.25
N SER A 137 -5.69 2.71 9.92
CA SER A 137 -6.96 3.38 9.59
C SER A 137 -7.43 4.28 10.75
N THR A 138 -6.48 4.67 11.59
CA THR A 138 -6.65 5.53 12.78
C THR A 138 -5.34 6.27 13.02
N GLY A 139 -5.40 7.32 13.84
CA GLY A 139 -4.23 8.12 14.19
C GLY A 139 -3.89 9.14 13.12
N ARG A 140 -2.62 9.54 13.09
CA ARG A 140 -2.16 10.71 12.34
C ARG A 140 -2.06 10.42 10.85
N THR A 141 -2.12 11.48 10.04
CA THR A 141 -1.78 11.43 8.61
C THR A 141 -0.32 11.86 8.39
N SER A 142 0.25 11.50 7.24
CA SER A 142 1.57 12.01 6.83
C SER A 142 1.51 13.45 6.35
N SER A 143 0.35 13.93 5.88
CA SER A 143 0.14 15.26 5.31
C SER A 143 -0.38 16.28 6.34
N ARG A 144 0.10 16.25 7.58
CA ARG A 144 -0.49 17.01 8.72
C ARG A 144 -0.61 18.54 8.53
N ALA A 145 0.22 19.12 7.67
CA ALA A 145 0.28 20.57 7.49
C ALA A 145 -0.62 21.09 6.35
N VAL A 146 -1.39 20.20 5.69
CA VAL A 146 -2.29 20.61 4.62
C VAL A 146 -3.54 21.28 5.19
N ASN A 147 -4.05 22.26 4.45
CA ASN A 147 -5.32 22.92 4.75
C ASN A 147 -6.14 22.96 3.47
N ASP A 148 -6.85 21.88 3.21
CA ASP A 148 -7.69 21.79 2.02
C ASP A 148 -8.94 22.68 2.16
N PRO A 149 -9.39 23.36 1.09
CA PRO A 149 -10.62 24.14 1.12
C PRO A 149 -11.85 23.26 1.41
N PRO A 150 -12.96 23.86 1.89
CA PRO A 150 -14.17 23.13 2.34
C PRO A 150 -14.75 22.14 1.33
N ASP A 151 -14.67 22.46 0.04
CA ASP A 151 -15.23 21.68 -1.07
C ASP A 151 -14.24 20.67 -1.67
N ARG A 152 -12.98 20.67 -1.22
CA ARG A 152 -12.00 19.71 -1.72
C ARG A 152 -12.40 18.30 -1.30
N PHE A 153 -12.19 17.35 -2.21
CA PHE A 153 -12.44 15.94 -1.96
C PHE A 153 -13.88 15.67 -1.48
N ASN A 154 -14.85 16.42 -2.02
CA ASN A 154 -16.26 16.26 -1.69
C ASN A 154 -16.57 16.42 -0.20
N LEU A 155 -15.98 17.44 0.44
CA LEU A 155 -16.07 17.73 1.88
C LEU A 155 -15.19 16.82 2.79
N TRP A 156 -14.42 15.89 2.23
CA TRP A 156 -13.56 14.97 2.98
C TRP A 156 -12.12 15.47 2.98
N ARG A 157 -11.88 16.57 3.68
CA ARG A 157 -10.56 17.22 3.64
C ARG A 157 -9.51 16.38 4.34
N ARG A 158 -8.26 16.42 3.89
CA ARG A 158 -7.20 15.57 4.48
C ARG A 158 -6.95 15.89 5.96
N GLN A 159 -7.08 17.15 6.36
CA GLN A 159 -6.90 17.55 7.76
C GLN A 159 -7.95 16.98 8.70
N ASP A 160 -9.13 16.59 8.21
CA ASP A 160 -10.20 16.00 9.04
C ASP A 160 -9.84 14.58 9.51
N PHE A 161 -8.85 13.95 8.89
CA PHE A 161 -8.35 12.60 9.20
C PHE A 161 -7.03 12.63 9.99
N ASP A 162 -6.46 13.80 10.31
CA ASP A 162 -5.28 13.88 11.17
C ASP A 162 -5.66 13.75 12.65
N GLN A 163 -5.89 12.51 13.06
CA GLN A 163 -6.39 12.20 14.39
C GLN A 163 -5.27 11.99 15.41
N ALA A 164 -5.53 12.34 16.67
CA ALA A 164 -4.67 11.92 17.76
C ALA A 164 -4.63 10.38 17.84
N ILE A 165 -3.53 9.80 18.30
CA ILE A 165 -3.32 8.34 18.34
C ILE A 165 -4.43 7.59 19.09
N ALA A 166 -4.94 8.19 20.17
CA ALA A 166 -6.00 7.61 21.01
C ALA A 166 -7.42 7.98 20.54
N SER A 167 -7.55 8.74 19.44
CA SER A 167 -8.86 9.11 18.92
C SER A 167 -9.63 7.88 18.46
N PRO A 168 -10.93 7.78 18.74
CA PRO A 168 -11.79 6.76 18.16
C PRO A 168 -12.11 7.05 16.68
N ASP A 169 -11.82 8.25 16.20
CA ASP A 169 -12.21 8.72 14.87
C ASP A 169 -11.30 8.15 13.77
N ASP A 170 -11.86 8.15 12.56
CA ASP A 170 -11.23 7.72 11.32
C ASP A 170 -9.99 8.54 11.00
N GLY A 171 -8.96 7.87 10.53
CA GLY A 171 -7.64 8.46 10.30
C GLY A 171 -6.75 7.52 9.53
N GLY A 172 -5.43 7.72 9.61
CA GLY A 172 -4.49 6.84 8.94
C GLY A 172 -3.41 7.58 8.19
N LYS A 173 -2.28 6.91 7.99
CA LYS A 173 -1.07 7.54 7.46
C LYS A 173 -1.31 8.21 6.12
N VAL A 174 -1.90 7.48 5.19
CA VAL A 174 -2.31 8.02 3.89
C VAL A 174 -3.81 8.14 3.95
N TRP A 175 -4.30 9.39 3.83
CA TRP A 175 -5.71 9.79 3.95
C TRP A 175 -6.69 8.66 3.57
N GLU A 176 -7.54 8.24 4.51
CA GLU A 176 -8.25 6.94 4.49
C GLU A 176 -9.21 6.74 3.30
N HIS A 177 -9.47 7.80 2.51
CA HIS A 177 -10.52 7.85 1.49
C HIS A 177 -10.03 8.05 0.04
N TRP A 178 -8.78 7.68 -0.28
CA TRP A 178 -8.30 7.49 -1.68
C TRP A 178 -9.10 6.46 -2.50
N CYS A 179 -10.16 5.89 -1.92
CA CYS A 179 -11.12 5.00 -2.56
C CYS A 179 -12.04 5.73 -3.55
N THR A 180 -11.98 7.06 -3.67
CA THR A 180 -12.74 7.83 -4.67
C THR A 180 -12.05 7.75 -6.03
N LEU A 181 -12.72 7.14 -7.02
CA LEU A 181 -12.27 7.12 -8.42
C LEU A 181 -12.07 8.51 -9.04
N ARG A 182 -12.56 9.57 -8.36
CA ARG A 182 -12.51 10.96 -8.81
C ARG A 182 -11.13 11.60 -8.68
N ASP A 183 -10.41 11.30 -7.61
CA ASP A 183 -9.15 12.00 -7.32
C ASP A 183 -7.95 11.35 -8.00
N ILE A 184 -8.12 10.13 -8.50
CA ILE A 184 -7.17 9.47 -9.38
C ILE A 184 -7.46 9.75 -10.86
N ARG A 185 -8.15 10.84 -11.21
CA ARG A 185 -8.22 11.29 -12.62
C ARG A 185 -6.85 11.83 -13.06
N PRO A 186 -6.44 11.68 -14.34
CA PRO A 186 -5.10 12.10 -14.79
C PRO A 186 -4.74 13.56 -14.49
N ALA A 187 -5.73 14.46 -14.51
CA ALA A 187 -5.52 15.88 -14.22
C ALA A 187 -5.29 16.21 -12.73
N ASN A 188 -5.60 15.28 -11.80
CA ASN A 188 -5.40 15.49 -10.38
C ASN A 188 -3.97 15.09 -9.98
N ARG A 189 -3.16 16.10 -9.66
CA ARG A 189 -1.75 15.95 -9.29
C ARG A 189 -1.57 15.09 -8.03
N ILE A 190 -2.42 15.25 -7.02
CA ILE A 190 -2.25 14.55 -5.74
C ILE A 190 -2.58 13.07 -5.91
N GLY A 191 -3.71 12.72 -6.54
CA GLY A 191 -4.02 11.31 -6.79
C GLY A 191 -3.01 10.64 -7.73
N THR A 192 -2.48 11.35 -8.72
CA THR A 192 -1.38 10.85 -9.55
C THR A 192 -0.11 10.60 -8.74
N SER A 193 0.22 11.47 -7.78
CA SER A 193 1.37 11.27 -6.89
C SER A 193 1.20 10.02 -6.00
N VAL A 194 -0.02 9.77 -5.51
CA VAL A 194 -0.36 8.57 -4.71
C VAL A 194 -0.25 7.31 -5.54
N LEU A 195 -0.84 7.27 -6.75
CA LEU A 195 -0.72 6.10 -7.63
C LEU A 195 0.74 5.81 -8.00
N THR A 196 1.52 6.86 -8.26
CA THR A 196 2.96 6.72 -8.55
C THR A 196 3.71 6.14 -7.36
N ALA A 197 3.48 6.68 -6.15
CA ALA A 197 4.05 6.17 -4.92
C ALA A 197 3.63 4.72 -4.64
N TYR A 198 2.37 4.37 -4.90
CA TYR A 198 1.84 3.03 -4.73
C TYR A 198 2.55 2.01 -5.63
N VAL A 199 2.64 2.27 -6.94
CA VAL A 199 3.32 1.37 -7.89
C VAL A 199 4.79 1.18 -7.47
N SER A 200 5.46 2.27 -7.13
CA SER A 200 6.85 2.26 -6.71
C SER A 200 7.07 1.47 -5.41
N LEU A 201 6.22 1.65 -4.40
CA LEU A 201 6.26 0.88 -3.16
C LEU A 201 6.00 -0.60 -3.42
N ALA A 202 4.97 -0.95 -4.19
CA ALA A 202 4.64 -2.33 -4.52
C ALA A 202 5.78 -3.04 -5.25
N ALA A 203 6.44 -2.35 -6.20
CA ALA A 203 7.61 -2.86 -6.89
C ALA A 203 8.79 -3.13 -5.94
N ALA A 204 9.08 -2.21 -5.00
CA ALA A 204 10.18 -2.37 -4.05
C ALA A 204 9.90 -3.39 -2.93
N ALA A 205 8.63 -3.57 -2.56
CA ALA A 205 8.20 -4.50 -1.52
C ALA A 205 8.06 -5.95 -2.03
N GLY A 206 7.89 -6.13 -3.34
CA GLY A 206 7.79 -7.42 -4.01
C GLY A 206 6.36 -7.98 -4.07
N ASP A 207 6.17 -9.04 -4.87
CA ASP A 207 4.83 -9.54 -5.29
C ASP A 207 3.91 -9.99 -4.13
N ARG A 208 4.47 -10.28 -2.95
CA ARG A 208 3.72 -10.69 -1.74
C ARG A 208 3.12 -9.52 -0.96
N PHE A 209 3.58 -8.28 -1.16
CA PHE A 209 3.13 -7.13 -0.37
C PHE A 209 1.63 -6.89 -0.50
N LEU A 210 1.18 -6.61 -1.73
CA LEU A 210 -0.22 -6.29 -2.04
C LEU A 210 -1.19 -7.36 -1.52
N PRO A 211 -1.02 -8.66 -1.87
CA PRO A 211 -1.99 -9.64 -1.44
C PRO A 211 -1.88 -10.00 0.04
N THR A 212 -0.75 -9.72 0.71
CA THR A 212 -0.68 -9.90 2.17
C THR A 212 -1.54 -8.86 2.87
N VAL A 213 -1.40 -7.59 2.52
CA VAL A 213 -2.20 -6.52 3.15
C VAL A 213 -3.68 -6.66 2.77
N ALA A 214 -3.99 -7.01 1.53
CA ALA A 214 -5.35 -7.22 1.05
C ALA A 214 -6.09 -8.40 1.71
N ARG A 215 -5.41 -9.26 2.49
CA ARG A 215 -6.07 -10.31 3.28
C ARG A 215 -6.56 -9.82 4.64
N GLY A 216 -6.22 -8.59 5.03
CA GLY A 216 -6.40 -8.05 6.39
C GLY A 216 -7.80 -7.61 6.80
N ARG A 217 -8.73 -7.36 5.87
CA ARG A 217 -10.10 -6.89 6.21
C ARG A 217 -11.16 -7.68 5.44
N ARG A 218 -11.33 -8.97 5.74
CA ARG A 218 -12.32 -9.83 5.08
C ARG A 218 -13.72 -9.19 5.02
N ASP A 219 -14.12 -8.54 6.12
CA ASP A 219 -15.47 -7.99 6.31
C ASP A 219 -15.75 -6.71 5.51
N TYR A 220 -14.75 -6.16 4.79
CA TYR A 220 -14.86 -4.91 4.03
C TYR A 220 -14.64 -5.10 2.52
N GLY A 221 -15.17 -6.18 1.95
CA GLY A 221 -15.06 -6.45 0.52
C GLY A 221 -13.65 -6.75 -0.01
N HIS A 222 -12.65 -6.88 0.87
CA HIS A 222 -11.28 -7.22 0.47
C HIS A 222 -11.16 -8.53 -0.33
N PRO A 223 -11.93 -9.60 -0.06
CA PRO A 223 -11.83 -10.84 -0.83
C PRO A 223 -12.09 -10.67 -2.33
N ILE A 224 -13.15 -9.94 -2.70
CA ILE A 224 -13.47 -9.67 -4.10
C ILE A 224 -12.46 -8.69 -4.72
N GLN A 225 -12.01 -7.69 -3.97
CA GLN A 225 -10.99 -6.74 -4.43
C GLN A 225 -9.64 -7.44 -4.69
N LEU A 226 -9.22 -8.36 -3.82
CA LEU A 226 -8.03 -9.18 -4.02
C LEU A 226 -8.17 -10.09 -5.25
N ALA A 227 -9.33 -10.73 -5.43
CA ALA A 227 -9.58 -11.54 -6.62
C ALA A 227 -9.52 -10.69 -7.91
N ALA A 228 -10.06 -9.47 -7.89
CA ALA A 228 -9.99 -8.53 -9.00
C ALA A 228 -8.54 -8.07 -9.28
N MET A 229 -7.73 -7.83 -8.25
CA MET A 229 -6.30 -7.52 -8.41
C MET A 229 -5.52 -8.65 -9.08
N ILE A 230 -5.85 -9.90 -8.75
CA ILE A 230 -5.24 -11.08 -9.37
C ILE A 230 -5.70 -11.22 -10.82
N TYR A 231 -7.01 -11.09 -11.08
CA TYR A 231 -7.56 -11.11 -12.43
C TYR A 231 -6.90 -10.04 -13.33
N ALA A 232 -6.78 -8.83 -12.82
CA ALA A 232 -6.17 -7.72 -13.53
C ALA A 232 -4.67 -7.93 -13.78
N GLY A 233 -3.99 -8.74 -12.96
CA GLY A 233 -2.55 -8.97 -13.03
C GLY A 233 -1.71 -8.03 -12.18
N LEU A 234 -2.32 -7.32 -11.24
CA LEU A 234 -1.60 -6.48 -10.28
C LEU A 234 -0.78 -7.33 -9.29
N THR A 235 -1.25 -8.54 -8.99
CA THR A 235 -0.54 -9.57 -8.21
C THR A 235 -0.89 -10.96 -8.73
N THR A 236 -0.43 -12.03 -8.06
CA THR A 236 -0.64 -13.42 -8.46
C THR A 236 -1.41 -14.22 -7.41
N ALA A 237 -2.16 -15.24 -7.85
CA ALA A 237 -2.77 -16.21 -6.95
C ALA A 237 -1.71 -16.93 -6.08
N ARG A 238 -0.51 -17.18 -6.63
CA ARG A 238 0.62 -17.76 -5.90
C ARG A 238 1.06 -16.85 -4.74
N ALA A 239 1.19 -15.55 -4.98
CA ALA A 239 1.53 -14.60 -3.93
C ALA A 239 0.40 -14.42 -2.92
N ALA A 240 -0.87 -14.55 -3.32
CA ALA A 240 -2.00 -14.44 -2.40
C ALA A 240 -2.18 -15.65 -1.46
N THR A 241 -1.85 -16.84 -1.95
CA THR A 241 -2.01 -18.11 -1.21
C THR A 241 -0.76 -18.52 -0.43
N TRP A 242 0.28 -17.66 -0.38
CA TRP A 242 1.46 -17.97 0.41
C TRP A 242 1.12 -18.10 1.91
N LYS A 243 1.79 -19.06 2.55
CA LYS A 243 1.55 -19.40 3.95
C LYS A 243 2.16 -18.33 4.87
N ILE A 244 1.30 -17.46 5.39
CA ILE A 244 1.62 -16.50 6.44
C ILE A 244 0.44 -16.34 7.40
N THR A 245 0.78 -16.11 8.67
CA THR A 245 -0.17 -15.76 9.74
C THR A 245 0.29 -14.42 10.32
N PRO A 246 -0.60 -13.41 10.43
CA PRO A 246 -0.24 -12.15 11.04
C PRO A 246 0.16 -12.35 12.50
N VAL A 247 1.10 -11.54 12.95
CA VAL A 247 1.47 -11.36 14.35
C VAL A 247 0.91 -10.02 14.80
N GLU A 248 0.35 -9.95 16.01
CA GLU A 248 -0.11 -8.67 16.55
C GLU A 248 1.07 -7.72 16.72
N ILE A 249 0.88 -6.46 16.33
CA ILE A 249 1.80 -5.38 16.66
C ILE A 249 1.88 -5.26 18.19
N PRO A 250 3.08 -5.31 18.80
CA PRO A 250 3.21 -5.14 20.25
C PRO A 250 2.70 -3.77 20.69
N ARG A 251 1.97 -3.71 21.82
CA ARG A 251 1.39 -2.46 22.36
C ARG A 251 2.37 -1.29 22.47
N PRO A 252 3.65 -1.46 22.86
CA PRO A 252 4.61 -0.34 22.92
C PRO A 252 5.08 0.17 21.54
N VAL A 253 4.79 -0.57 20.48
CA VAL A 253 5.18 -0.26 19.09
C VAL A 253 4.03 0.40 18.34
N GLU A 254 2.78 0.02 18.65
CA GLU A 254 1.58 0.51 17.98
C GLU A 254 1.48 2.05 17.89
N PRO A 255 1.68 2.82 18.99
CA PRO A 255 1.65 4.28 18.91
C PRO A 255 2.67 4.89 17.94
N LEU A 256 3.84 4.26 17.79
CA LEU A 256 4.88 4.77 16.89
C LEU A 256 4.46 4.66 15.42
N LEU A 257 3.73 3.60 15.06
CA LEU A 257 3.19 3.41 13.71
C LEU A 257 2.01 4.36 13.44
N LEU A 258 1.21 4.65 14.46
CA LEU A 258 0.08 5.58 14.38
C LEU A 258 0.49 7.06 14.29
N GLU A 259 1.77 7.39 14.50
CA GLU A 259 2.30 8.73 14.24
C GLU A 259 2.48 9.01 12.73
N ALA A 260 2.44 8.04 11.83
CA ALA A 260 2.57 8.31 10.39
C ALA A 260 3.86 9.08 9.96
N GLN A 261 4.88 9.14 10.83
CA GLN A 261 6.16 9.81 10.58
C GLN A 261 7.28 8.79 10.30
N PRO A 262 8.13 9.01 9.29
CA PRO A 262 9.20 8.07 8.94
C PRO A 262 10.13 7.73 10.11
N VAL A 263 10.51 8.72 10.92
CA VAL A 263 11.39 8.50 12.08
C VAL A 263 10.76 7.58 13.13
N ARG A 264 9.44 7.69 13.34
CA ARG A 264 8.70 6.85 14.29
C ARG A 264 8.47 5.45 13.75
N ALA A 265 8.22 5.32 12.44
CA ALA A 265 8.15 4.02 11.81
C ALA A 265 9.50 3.28 11.84
N VAL A 266 10.62 3.99 11.60
CA VAL A 266 11.97 3.43 11.77
C VAL A 266 12.20 3.00 13.22
N GLU A 267 11.78 3.79 14.20
CA GLU A 267 11.82 3.39 15.61
C GLU A 267 10.99 2.11 15.88
N ALA A 268 9.79 2.04 15.31
CA ALA A 268 8.89 0.90 15.44
C ALA A 268 9.50 -0.39 14.90
N ILE A 269 10.04 -0.38 13.67
CA ILE A 269 10.58 -1.61 13.05
C ILE A 269 11.80 -2.17 13.79
N HIS A 270 12.55 -1.34 14.53
CA HIS A 270 13.65 -1.84 15.36
C HIS A 270 13.17 -2.55 16.63
N ARG A 271 11.91 -2.32 17.04
CA ARG A 271 11.28 -2.96 18.19
C ARG A 271 10.46 -4.20 17.80
N LEU A 272 10.24 -4.44 16.51
CA LEU A 272 9.52 -5.61 16.01
C LEU A 272 10.44 -6.84 15.95
N PRO A 273 9.95 -8.03 16.35
CA PRO A 273 10.76 -9.25 16.46
C PRO A 273 10.94 -9.96 15.10
N TRP A 274 11.70 -9.35 14.19
CA TRP A 274 11.96 -9.90 12.85
C TRP A 274 12.70 -11.24 12.89
N GLY A 275 12.12 -12.25 12.24
CA GLY A 275 12.71 -13.59 12.11
C GLY A 275 13.63 -13.76 10.89
N ARG A 276 13.98 -15.02 10.60
CA ARG A 276 14.69 -15.44 9.38
C ARG A 276 13.77 -15.52 8.16
N THR A 277 12.47 -15.73 8.39
CA THR A 277 11.44 -15.76 7.36
C THR A 277 10.61 -14.49 7.39
N PRO A 278 10.08 -14.02 6.25
CA PRO A 278 9.22 -12.84 6.22
C PRO A 278 8.04 -12.95 7.19
N GLN A 279 7.79 -11.88 7.95
CA GLN A 279 6.66 -11.77 8.88
C GLN A 279 5.64 -10.74 8.41
N TYR A 280 4.45 -10.74 9.02
CA TYR A 280 3.43 -9.73 8.79
C TYR A 280 2.90 -9.29 10.15
N PHE A 281 3.03 -8.00 10.44
CA PHE A 281 2.52 -7.41 11.68
C PHE A 281 1.23 -6.65 11.40
N MET A 282 0.22 -6.93 12.21
CA MET A 282 -1.15 -6.44 12.03
C MET A 282 -1.67 -5.81 13.33
N PHE A 283 -2.50 -4.77 13.22
CA PHE A 283 -3.11 -4.15 14.40
C PHE A 283 -4.06 -5.14 15.07
N ALA A 284 -3.93 -5.31 16.39
CA ALA A 284 -4.69 -6.31 17.15
C ALA A 284 -6.21 -6.16 16.97
N ARG A 285 -6.69 -4.91 16.85
CA ARG A 285 -8.12 -4.59 16.64
C ARG A 285 -8.73 -5.23 15.39
N ARG A 286 -7.90 -5.71 14.44
CA ARG A 286 -8.36 -6.26 13.16
C ARG A 286 -7.82 -7.63 12.80
N ILE A 287 -6.94 -8.21 13.63
CA ILE A 287 -6.32 -9.50 13.32
C ILE A 287 -7.33 -10.63 13.09
N LYS A 288 -8.52 -10.53 13.70
CA LYS A 288 -9.62 -11.49 13.54
C LYS A 288 -10.25 -11.46 12.13
N SER A 289 -10.13 -10.36 11.40
CA SER A 289 -10.64 -10.20 10.03
C SER A 289 -9.66 -10.74 8.98
N TRP A 290 -8.57 -11.40 9.39
CA TRP A 290 -7.58 -12.00 8.50
C TRP A 290 -8.14 -13.17 7.69
N SER A 291 -7.97 -13.13 6.37
CA SER A 291 -8.30 -14.25 5.48
C SER A 291 -7.18 -15.29 5.47
N LYS A 292 -7.49 -16.51 5.92
CA LYS A 292 -6.56 -17.65 5.87
C LYS A 292 -6.41 -18.11 4.42
N VAL A 293 -5.35 -18.87 4.15
CA VAL A 293 -5.06 -19.37 2.78
C VAL A 293 -6.26 -20.12 2.19
N LYS A 294 -6.91 -21.01 2.96
CA LYS A 294 -8.09 -21.74 2.50
C LYS A 294 -9.26 -20.83 2.13
N ASP A 295 -9.45 -19.74 2.87
CA ASP A 295 -10.51 -18.77 2.60
C ASP A 295 -10.21 -18.05 1.29
N VAL A 296 -8.96 -17.59 1.09
CA VAL A 296 -8.50 -16.98 -0.16
C VAL A 296 -8.71 -17.92 -1.34
N GLU A 297 -8.29 -19.18 -1.24
CA GLU A 297 -8.50 -20.18 -2.31
C GLU A 297 -9.98 -20.38 -2.66
N ALA A 298 -10.86 -20.40 -1.66
CA ALA A 298 -12.30 -20.50 -1.87
C ALA A 298 -12.85 -19.23 -2.54
N ASP A 299 -12.41 -18.05 -2.11
CA ASP A 299 -12.82 -16.77 -2.69
C ASP A 299 -12.38 -16.64 -4.15
N LEU A 300 -11.15 -17.03 -4.48
CA LEU A 300 -10.66 -17.01 -5.87
C LEU A 300 -11.51 -17.90 -6.79
N LYS A 301 -11.95 -19.07 -6.31
CA LYS A 301 -12.87 -19.94 -7.05
C LYS A 301 -14.25 -19.30 -7.20
N LYS A 302 -14.77 -18.73 -6.11
CA LYS A 302 -16.08 -18.05 -6.07
C LYS A 302 -16.15 -16.90 -7.07
N TYR A 303 -15.10 -16.07 -7.14
CA TYR A 303 -15.10 -14.86 -7.96
C TYR A 303 -14.53 -15.04 -9.37
N ALA A 304 -13.99 -16.21 -9.72
CA ALA A 304 -13.39 -16.47 -11.03
C ALA A 304 -14.34 -16.15 -12.21
N GLY A 305 -15.62 -16.50 -12.09
CA GLY A 305 -16.63 -16.25 -13.13
C GLY A 305 -17.16 -14.81 -13.18
N GLN A 306 -16.86 -13.98 -12.18
CA GLN A 306 -17.41 -12.62 -12.09
C GLN A 306 -16.69 -11.63 -13.02
N PHE A 307 -15.41 -11.86 -13.32
CA PHE A 307 -14.59 -10.91 -14.07
C PHE A 307 -14.49 -11.21 -15.57
N GLN A 308 -15.12 -12.30 -16.03
CA GLN A 308 -15.07 -12.76 -17.43
C GLN A 308 -16.25 -12.28 -18.29
N ALA A 309 -17.13 -11.43 -17.74
CA ALA A 309 -18.33 -10.91 -18.40
C ALA A 309 -18.10 -9.58 -19.10
#